data_AF-A0A7C4V930-F1
#
_entry.id   AF-A0A7C4V930-F1
#
_cell.length_a   1.000
_cell.length_b   1.000
_cell.length_c   1.000
_cell.angle_alpha   90.00
_cell.angle_beta   90.00
_cell.angle_gamma   90.00
#
_symmetry.space_group_name_H-M   'P 1'
#
loop_
_entity.id
_entity.type
_entity.pdbx_description
1 polymer ?
#
loop_
_entity_poly.entity_id
_entity_poly.type
_entity_poly.pdbx_seq_one_letter_code
_entity_poly.pdbx_strand_id
1 'polypeptide(L)'
;MQLRTVDGKLTLGSVYKIVVWGWLLGWSVFMVPIFLIIIIGAMLTGEMSVNGEMVHGSGPVLLQLLPFIIVLPIIIVMHAFMFGGLLTFGVWIYRHWRPLNVSAE
;
A
#
# COMPACT_ATOMS: atom_id res chain seq x y z
N MET A 1 -5.76 -14.81 9.70
CA MET A 1 -5.06 -13.92 10.64
C MET A 1 -5.62 -14.11 12.05
N GLN A 2 -4.80 -14.44 13.04
CA GLN A 2 -5.25 -14.56 14.43
C GLN A 2 -4.99 -13.24 15.19
N LEU A 3 -6.03 -12.70 15.79
CA LEU A 3 -6.00 -11.50 16.65
C LEU A 3 -5.92 -11.93 18.11
N ARG A 4 -5.16 -11.19 18.92
CA ARG A 4 -5.01 -11.41 20.36
C ARG A 4 -5.46 -10.18 21.12
N THR A 5 -6.28 -10.41 22.13
CA THR A 5 -6.80 -9.39 23.05
C THR A 5 -6.31 -9.63 24.47
N VAL A 6 -6.08 -8.56 25.23
CA VAL A 6 -5.79 -8.57 26.66
C VAL A 6 -6.64 -7.46 27.28
N ASP A 7 -7.40 -7.76 28.33
CA ASP A 7 -8.29 -6.82 29.03
C ASP A 7 -9.29 -6.10 28.09
N GLY A 8 -9.88 -6.85 27.16
CA GLY A 8 -10.82 -6.31 26.16
C GLY A 8 -10.19 -5.40 25.10
N LYS A 9 -8.85 -5.21 25.13
CA LYS A 9 -8.12 -4.37 24.17
C LYS A 9 -7.28 -5.23 23.24
N LEU A 10 -7.14 -4.80 21.99
CA LEU A 10 -6.22 -5.43 21.06
C LEU A 10 -4.76 -5.25 21.51
N THR A 11 -3.98 -6.33 21.43
CA THR A 11 -2.52 -6.26 21.55
C THR A 11 -1.93 -5.40 20.44
N LEU A 12 -0.79 -4.75 20.67
CA LEU A 12 -0.13 -3.92 19.65
C LEU A 12 0.18 -4.69 18.38
N GLY A 13 0.64 -5.94 18.49
CA GLY A 13 0.85 -6.80 17.32
C GLY A 13 -0.45 -7.11 16.55
N SER A 14 -1.60 -7.12 17.22
CA SER A 14 -2.89 -7.30 16.56
C SER A 14 -3.37 -6.02 15.89
N VAL A 15 -3.17 -4.86 16.52
CA VAL A 15 -3.40 -3.55 15.90
C VAL A 15 -2.54 -3.41 14.64
N TYR A 16 -1.25 -3.70 14.72
CA TYR A 16 -0.32 -3.67 13.59
C TYR A 16 -0.83 -4.51 12.41
N LYS A 17 -1.18 -5.77 12.67
CA LYS A 17 -1.69 -6.66 11.62
C LYS A 17 -2.95 -6.08 10.96
N ILE A 18 -3.90 -5.54 11.74
CA ILE A 18 -5.14 -4.96 11.19
C ILE A 18 -4.81 -3.78 10.29
N VAL A 19 -3.94 -2.88 10.74
CA VAL A 19 -3.54 -1.70 9.96
C VAL A 19 -2.82 -2.12 8.68
N VAL A 20 -1.84 -3.02 8.75
CA VAL A 20 -1.11 -3.49 7.56
C VAL A 20 -2.06 -4.11 6.55
N TRP A 21 -2.95 -5.02 6.99
CA TRP A 21 -3.88 -5.69 6.07
C TRP A 21 -4.93 -4.72 5.52
N GLY A 22 -5.49 -3.84 6.35
CA GLY A 22 -6.44 -2.82 5.91
C GLY A 22 -5.81 -1.86 4.90
N TRP A 23 -4.57 -1.42 5.15
CA TRP A 23 -3.83 -0.56 4.24
C TRP A 23 -3.50 -1.26 2.92
N LEU A 24 -2.96 -2.48 3.00
CA LEU A 24 -2.61 -3.29 1.83
C LEU A 24 -3.83 -3.51 0.94
N LEU A 25 -4.95 -3.95 1.53
CA LEU A 25 -6.19 -4.21 0.79
C LEU A 25 -6.79 -2.93 0.23
N GLY A 26 -6.87 -1.87 1.04
CA GLY A 26 -7.42 -0.58 0.60
C GLY A 26 -6.66 -0.01 -0.60
N TRP A 27 -5.32 0.02 -0.55
CA TRP A 27 -4.51 0.49 -1.66
C TRP A 27 -4.54 -0.46 -2.86
N SER A 28 -4.52 -1.77 -2.64
CA SER A 28 -4.53 -2.74 -3.74
C SER A 28 -5.84 -2.69 -4.53
N VAL A 29 -6.99 -2.58 -3.85
CA VAL A 29 -8.30 -2.50 -4.49
C VAL A 29 -8.42 -1.27 -5.40
N PHE A 30 -7.80 -0.15 -5.01
CA PHE A 30 -7.83 1.07 -5.81
C PHE A 30 -6.77 1.06 -6.92
N MET A 31 -5.53 0.72 -6.58
CA MET A 31 -4.39 0.87 -7.50
C MET A 31 -4.35 -0.23 -8.57
N VAL A 32 -4.56 -1.49 -8.19
CA VAL A 32 -4.39 -2.61 -9.13
C VAL A 32 -5.28 -2.46 -10.37
N PRO A 33 -6.59 -2.13 -10.27
CA PRO A 33 -7.42 -1.94 -11.45
C PRO A 33 -6.94 -0.79 -12.36
N ILE A 34 -6.52 0.33 -11.77
CA ILE A 34 -6.00 1.49 -12.53
C ILE A 34 -4.75 1.08 -13.32
N PHE A 35 -3.81 0.39 -12.69
CA PHE A 35 -2.59 -0.06 -13.36
C PHE A 35 -2.88 -1.10 -14.45
N LEU A 36 -3.82 -2.02 -14.21
CA LEU A 36 -4.22 -2.98 -15.22
C LEU A 36 -4.81 -2.28 -16.45
N ILE A 37 -5.64 -1.25 -16.27
CA ILE A 37 -6.19 -0.48 -17.39
C ILE A 37 -5.07 0.19 -18.19
N ILE A 38 -4.09 0.82 -17.52
CA ILE A 38 -2.95 1.47 -18.18
C ILE A 38 -2.12 0.45 -18.96
N ILE A 39 -1.75 -0.66 -18.32
CA ILE A 39 -0.91 -1.70 -18.93
C ILE A 39 -1.63 -2.31 -20.13
N ILE A 40 -2.88 -2.73 -19.95
CA ILE A 40 -3.66 -3.35 -21.02
C ILE A 40 -3.88 -2.35 -22.15
N GLY A 41 -4.23 -1.09 -21.85
CA GLY A 41 -4.42 -0.04 -22.85
C GLY A 41 -3.18 0.23 -23.69
N ALA A 42 -2.01 0.38 -23.04
CA ALA A 42 -0.73 0.58 -23.72
C ALA A 42 -0.33 -0.66 -24.55
N MET A 43 -0.59 -1.86 -24.05
CA MET A 43 -0.29 -3.11 -24.75
C MET A 43 -1.20 -3.35 -25.96
N LEU A 44 -2.49 -2.99 -25.87
CA LEU A 44 -3.46 -3.14 -26.96
C LEU A 44 -3.22 -2.15 -28.10
N THR A 45 -2.88 -0.91 -27.75
CA THR A 45 -2.52 0.13 -28.74
C THR A 45 -1.14 -0.12 -29.32
N GLY A 46 -0.24 -0.73 -28.54
CA GLY A 46 1.16 -0.90 -28.92
C GLY A 46 1.92 0.42 -28.97
N GLU A 47 1.42 1.46 -28.31
CA GLU A 47 1.98 2.81 -28.34
C GLU A 47 2.09 3.38 -26.92
N MET A 48 3.23 4.00 -26.61
CA MET A 48 3.44 4.67 -25.32
C MET A 48 4.44 5.81 -25.48
N SER A 49 4.15 6.97 -24.89
CA SER A 49 5.14 8.04 -24.76
C SER A 49 6.02 7.81 -23.54
N VAL A 50 7.34 7.74 -23.74
CA VAL A 50 8.35 7.63 -22.67
C VAL A 50 9.35 8.76 -22.86
N ASN A 51 9.49 9.64 -21.87
CA ASN A 51 10.40 10.79 -21.90
C ASN A 51 10.22 11.72 -23.13
N GLY A 52 9.00 11.82 -23.67
CA GLY A 52 8.69 12.64 -24.85
C GLY A 52 8.90 11.95 -26.19
N GLU A 53 9.42 10.72 -26.21
CA GLU A 53 9.52 9.90 -27.42
C GLU A 53 8.38 8.87 -27.47
N MET A 54 7.82 8.66 -28.66
CA MET A 54 6.83 7.61 -28.88
C MET A 54 7.51 6.27 -29.13
N VAL A 55 7.23 5.31 -28.27
CA VAL A 55 7.63 3.91 -28.42
C VAL A 55 6.48 3.17 -29.10
N HIS A 56 6.80 2.48 -30.19
CA HIS A 56 5.84 1.65 -30.92
C HIS A 56 6.18 0.17 -30.80
N GLY A 57 5.15 -0.67 -30.82
CA GLY A 57 5.24 -2.13 -30.72
C GLY A 57 5.01 -2.64 -29.30
N SER A 58 4.23 -3.71 -29.20
CA SER A 58 3.85 -4.34 -27.92
C SER A 58 5.04 -4.84 -27.10
N GLY A 59 6.07 -5.40 -27.75
CA GLY A 59 7.31 -5.85 -27.08
C GLY A 59 8.08 -4.71 -26.42
N PRO A 60 8.48 -3.66 -27.16
CA PRO A 60 9.10 -2.46 -26.60
C PRO A 60 8.26 -1.79 -25.51
N VAL A 61 6.94 -1.65 -25.71
CA VAL A 61 6.03 -1.07 -24.70
C VAL A 61 6.02 -1.91 -23.42
N LEU A 62 5.97 -3.24 -23.51
CA LEU A 62 6.04 -4.11 -22.34
C LEU A 62 7.34 -3.94 -21.57
N LEU A 63 8.48 -3.85 -22.27
CA LEU A 63 9.79 -3.63 -21.63
C LEU A 63 9.83 -2.32 -20.84
N GLN A 64 9.21 -1.26 -21.36
CA GLN A 64 9.11 0.03 -20.66
C GLN A 64 8.18 -0.05 -19.44
N LEU A 65 7.17 -0.92 -19.46
CA LEU A 65 6.23 -1.14 -18.37
C LEU A 65 6.74 -2.09 -17.28
N LEU A 66 7.74 -2.92 -17.56
CA LEU A 66 8.28 -3.91 -16.60
C LEU A 66 8.65 -3.32 -15.23
N PRO A 67 9.33 -2.16 -15.13
CA PRO A 67 9.62 -1.55 -13.84
C PRO A 67 8.35 -1.27 -13.04
N PHE A 68 7.30 -0.73 -13.66
CA PHE A 68 6.03 -0.50 -12.98
C PHE A 68 5.38 -1.81 -12.53
N ILE A 69 5.37 -2.84 -13.38
CA ILE A 69 4.76 -4.15 -13.05
C ILE A 69 5.44 -4.80 -11.83
N ILE A 70 6.76 -4.70 -11.72
CA ILE A 70 7.54 -5.36 -10.67
C ILE A 70 7.64 -4.49 -9.41
N VAL A 71 7.96 -3.21 -9.57
CA VAL A 71 8.26 -2.31 -8.45
C VAL A 71 6.98 -1.88 -7.73
N LEU A 72 5.87 -1.73 -8.43
CA LEU A 72 4.64 -1.23 -7.81
C LEU A 72 4.08 -2.17 -6.72
N PRO A 73 3.95 -3.50 -6.92
CA PRO A 73 3.55 -4.41 -5.85
C PRO A 73 4.49 -4.32 -4.63
N ILE A 74 5.80 -4.20 -4.87
CA ILE A 74 6.79 -4.06 -3.81
C ILE A 74 6.56 -2.76 -3.03
N ILE A 75 6.34 -1.64 -3.72
CA ILE A 75 6.03 -0.35 -3.09
C ILE A 75 4.75 -0.46 -2.25
N ILE A 76 3.67 -1.05 -2.78
CA ILE A 76 2.40 -1.20 -2.06
C ILE A 76 2.60 -2.00 -0.77
N VAL A 77 3.35 -3.09 -0.84
CA VAL A 77 3.68 -3.90 0.33
C VAL A 77 4.51 -3.09 1.32
N MET A 78 5.65 -2.51 0.91
CA MET A 78 6.50 -1.70 1.78
C MET A 78 5.71 -0.56 2.46
N HIS A 79 4.86 0.12 1.70
CA HIS A 79 4.01 1.20 2.17
C HIS A 79 3.05 0.71 3.28
N ALA A 80 2.43 -0.46 3.11
CA ALA A 80 1.60 -1.06 4.15
C ALA A 80 2.38 -1.37 5.43
N PHE A 81 3.59 -1.94 5.31
CA PHE A 81 4.43 -2.24 6.48
C PHE A 81 4.90 -0.97 7.20
N MET A 82 5.31 0.06 6.46
CA MET A 82 5.77 1.34 7.01
C MET A 82 4.65 2.09 7.75
N PHE A 83 3.48 2.26 7.12
CA PHE A 83 2.35 2.94 7.73
C PHE A 83 1.74 2.12 8.88
N GLY A 84 1.68 0.80 8.73
CA GLY A 84 1.34 -0.11 9.84
C GLY A 84 2.25 0.10 11.05
N GLY A 85 3.56 0.24 10.81
CA GLY A 85 4.56 0.48 11.84
C GLY A 85 4.35 1.83 12.51
N LEU A 86 4.23 2.90 11.71
CA LEU A 86 4.03 4.27 12.19
C LEU A 86 2.77 4.39 13.06
N LEU A 87 1.64 3.88 12.59
CA LEU A 87 0.37 3.95 13.33
C LEU A 87 0.42 3.11 14.62
N THR A 88 1.01 1.92 14.57
CA THR A 88 1.18 1.09 15.78
C THR A 88 2.11 1.74 16.78
N PHE A 89 3.17 2.40 16.31
CA PHE A 89 4.09 3.16 17.14
C PHE A 89 3.38 4.34 17.81
N GLY A 90 2.53 5.08 17.09
CA GLY A 90 1.66 6.10 17.66
C GLY A 90 0.74 5.56 18.76
N VAL A 91 0.13 4.38 18.56
CA VAL A 91 -0.68 3.71 19.58
C VAL A 91 0.16 3.29 20.79
N TRP A 92 1.40 2.82 20.58
CA TRP A 92 2.32 2.47 21.66
C TRP A 92 2.71 3.70 22.50
N ILE A 93 3.09 4.81 21.85
CA ILE A 93 3.37 6.10 22.48
C ILE A 93 2.18 6.53 23.33
N TYR A 94 0.97 6.49 22.76
CA TYR A 94 -0.25 6.89 23.46
C TYR A 94 -0.52 6.03 24.70
N ARG A 95 -0.31 4.72 24.61
CA ARG A 95 -0.51 3.79 25.74
C ARG A 95 0.51 3.99 26.86
N HIS A 96 1.76 4.26 26.50
CA HIS A 96 2.86 4.28 27.46
C HIS A 96 3.05 5.65 28.11
N TRP A 97 3.01 6.73 27.32
CA TRP A 97 3.26 8.08 27.82
C TRP A 97 1.99 8.90 28.03
N ARG A 98 0.85 8.48 27.46
CA ARG A 98 -0.44 9.22 27.50
C ARG A 98 -0.25 10.74 27.34
N PRO A 99 0.39 11.20 26.25
CA PRO A 99 0.75 12.61 26.10
C PRO A 99 -0.47 13.54 25.96
N LEU A 100 -1.67 12.98 25.71
CA LEU A 100 -2.92 13.73 25.61
C LEU A 100 -3.77 13.45 26.85
N ASN A 101 -3.99 14.49 27.64
CA ASN A 101 -4.96 14.45 28.74
C ASN A 101 -6.37 14.51 28.14
N VAL A 102 -7.16 13.45 28.35
CA VAL A 102 -8.58 13.42 27.98
C VAL A 102 -9.38 13.84 29.20
N SER A 103 -9.92 15.07 29.20
CA SER A 103 -10.95 15.47 30.16
C SER A 103 -12.31 15.07 29.61
N ALA A 104 -13.12 14.40 30.43
CA ALA A 104 -14.54 14.28 30.15
C ALA A 104 -15.19 15.64 30.45
N GLU A 105 -15.88 16.21 29.46
CA GLU A 105 -16.92 17.21 29.70
C GLU A 105 -18.24 16.51 30.05
#